data_AF-A0A127B4V2-F1
#
_entry.id   AF-A0A127B4V2-F1
#
_cell.length_a   1.000
_cell.length_b   1.000
_cell.length_c   1.000
_cell.angle_alpha   90.00
_cell.angle_beta   90.00
_cell.angle_gamma   90.00
#
_symmetry.space_group_name_H-M   'P 1'
#
loop_
_entity.id
_entity.type
_entity.pdbx_description
1 polymer ?
#
loop_
_entity_poly.entity_id
_entity_poly.type
_entity_poly.pdbx_seq_one_letter_code
_entity_poly.pdbx_strand_id
1 'polypeptide(L)'
;MNYKELLKYWTGKELSKFDGDLLSKKGANDDTTQFLSIVGLPKSAAPFLTFGHNEATLNLESIALVYETEEFAHQFLLIIGSEGAGDPFCIDLMNGCQVVVLNHEQEFESTFVNTSVNELFQFLSAYKEFGKEVISLNGEDAFLDSNFTDEQFEKLNYRLKSIDEKAVSEGNFWFYELENLLANREYFLKEN
;
A
#
# COMPACT_ATOMS: atom_id res chain seq x y z
N MET A 1 2.21 15.05 -7.50
CA MET A 1 3.50 14.72 -8.14
C MET A 1 3.21 13.75 -9.29
N ASN A 2 4.00 13.74 -10.38
CA ASN A 2 3.73 12.81 -11.48
C ASN A 2 4.37 11.45 -11.16
N TYR A 3 3.60 10.36 -11.15
CA TYR A 3 4.13 9.01 -10.87
C TYR A 3 5.30 8.62 -11.79
N LYS A 4 5.38 9.20 -13.00
CA LYS A 4 6.50 8.98 -13.93
C LYS A 4 7.85 9.38 -13.34
N GLU A 5 7.87 10.43 -12.51
CA GLU A 5 9.08 10.87 -11.80
C GLU A 5 9.47 9.91 -10.68
N LEU A 6 8.51 9.12 -10.18
CA LEU A 6 8.72 8.14 -9.12
C LEU A 6 9.23 6.79 -9.63
N LEU A 7 9.10 6.51 -10.92
CA LEU A 7 9.67 5.31 -11.52
C LEU A 7 11.18 5.21 -11.30
N LYS A 8 11.89 6.33 -11.09
CA LYS A 8 13.33 6.31 -10.75
C LYS A 8 13.64 5.58 -9.42
N TYR A 9 12.66 5.45 -8.53
CA TYR A 9 12.82 4.76 -7.25
C TYR A 9 12.61 3.24 -7.35
N TRP A 10 12.07 2.75 -8.47
CA TRP A 10 11.72 1.36 -8.68
C TRP A 10 12.43 0.82 -9.92
N THR A 11 13.13 -0.29 -9.80
CA THR A 11 13.65 -0.96 -11.00
C THR A 11 12.50 -1.70 -11.69
N GLY A 12 12.52 -1.80 -13.03
CA GLY A 12 11.42 -2.47 -13.76
C GLY A 12 11.19 -3.94 -13.37
N LYS A 13 12.16 -4.60 -12.70
CA LYS A 13 12.02 -5.97 -12.18
C LYS A 13 11.26 -6.04 -10.85
N GLU A 14 11.19 -4.93 -10.13
CA GLU A 14 10.49 -4.80 -8.85
C GLU A 14 8.99 -4.55 -9.04
N LEU A 15 8.54 -4.13 -10.24
CA LEU A 15 7.12 -3.85 -10.49
C LEU A 15 6.41 -5.07 -11.08
N SER A 16 5.26 -5.41 -10.51
CA SER A 16 4.29 -6.37 -11.01
C SER A 16 3.15 -5.64 -11.70
N LYS A 17 2.98 -5.92 -12.98
CA LYS A 17 1.86 -5.43 -13.79
C LYS A 17 0.67 -6.37 -13.67
N PHE A 18 -0.51 -5.82 -13.87
CA PHE A 18 -1.77 -6.55 -13.84
C PHE A 18 -2.38 -6.62 -15.24
N ASP A 19 -3.22 -7.63 -15.47
CA ASP A 19 -3.95 -7.79 -16.72
C ASP A 19 -5.01 -6.68 -16.87
N GLY A 20 -4.77 -5.77 -17.82
CA GLY A 20 -5.66 -4.63 -18.07
C GLY A 20 -7.02 -5.03 -18.66
N ASP A 21 -7.06 -6.07 -19.48
CA ASP A 21 -8.32 -6.56 -20.06
C ASP A 21 -9.18 -7.19 -18.95
N LEU A 22 -8.55 -7.94 -18.04
CA LEU A 22 -9.22 -8.50 -16.87
C LEU A 22 -9.74 -7.41 -15.92
N LEU A 23 -8.92 -6.40 -15.61
CA LEU A 23 -9.32 -5.25 -14.78
C LEU A 23 -10.55 -4.54 -15.36
N SER A 24 -10.50 -4.20 -16.65
CA SER A 24 -11.61 -3.54 -17.34
C SER A 24 -12.87 -4.42 -17.34
N LYS A 25 -12.74 -5.72 -17.63
CA LYS A 25 -13.85 -6.67 -17.62
C LYS A 25 -14.49 -6.83 -16.24
N LYS A 26 -13.70 -6.76 -15.16
CA LYS A 26 -14.19 -6.83 -13.78
C LYS A 26 -14.84 -5.51 -13.32
N GLY A 27 -14.66 -4.42 -14.06
CA GLY A 27 -15.31 -3.12 -13.80
C GLY A 27 -14.41 -2.07 -13.16
N ALA A 28 -13.08 -2.25 -13.19
CA ALA A 28 -12.15 -1.20 -12.76
C ALA A 28 -12.23 0.01 -13.70
N ASN A 29 -12.06 1.22 -13.15
CA ASN A 29 -12.06 2.44 -13.94
C ASN A 29 -10.81 2.56 -14.84
N ASP A 30 -10.87 3.47 -15.82
CA ASP A 30 -9.82 3.63 -16.83
C ASP A 30 -8.47 3.99 -16.20
N ASP A 31 -8.46 4.89 -15.21
CA ASP A 31 -7.22 5.34 -14.54
C ASP A 31 -6.53 4.19 -13.81
N THR A 32 -7.28 3.40 -13.03
CA THR A 32 -6.78 2.21 -12.33
C THR A 32 -6.28 1.16 -13.32
N THR A 33 -7.06 0.89 -14.36
CA THR A 33 -6.74 -0.09 -15.40
C THR A 33 -5.46 0.29 -16.13
N GLN A 34 -5.35 1.55 -16.57
CA GLN A 34 -4.18 2.07 -17.27
C GLN A 34 -2.95 2.04 -16.36
N PHE A 35 -3.08 2.47 -15.11
CA PHE A 35 -1.94 2.52 -14.19
C PHE A 35 -1.39 1.13 -13.90
N LEU A 36 -2.24 0.18 -13.51
CA LEU A 36 -1.79 -1.17 -13.14
C LEU A 36 -1.27 -2.00 -14.32
N SER A 37 -1.80 -1.78 -15.53
CA SER A 37 -1.35 -2.48 -16.74
C SER A 37 -0.03 -1.92 -17.31
N ILE A 38 0.19 -0.60 -17.22
CA ILE A 38 1.39 0.04 -17.78
C ILE A 38 2.52 0.08 -16.75
N VAL A 39 2.21 0.50 -15.52
CA VAL A 39 3.17 0.73 -14.43
C VAL A 39 3.21 -0.47 -13.50
N GLY A 40 2.06 -0.85 -12.95
CA GLY A 40 1.96 -1.89 -11.92
C GLY A 40 2.28 -1.38 -10.50
N LEU A 41 2.40 -2.33 -9.58
CA LEU A 41 2.76 -2.09 -8.17
C LEU A 41 4.06 -2.80 -7.81
N PRO A 42 4.81 -2.34 -6.81
CA PRO A 42 6.00 -3.05 -6.38
C PRO A 42 5.67 -4.43 -5.81
N LYS A 43 6.42 -5.47 -6.17
CA LYS A 43 6.28 -6.84 -5.66
C LYS A 43 6.34 -6.90 -4.14
N SER A 44 7.20 -6.08 -3.57
CA SER A 44 7.28 -5.85 -2.14
C SER A 44 7.61 -4.39 -1.85
N ALA A 45 7.04 -3.87 -0.76
CA ALA A 45 7.28 -2.52 -0.28
C ALA A 45 7.14 -2.46 1.24
N ALA A 46 7.81 -1.52 1.89
CA ALA A 46 7.49 -1.20 3.28
C ALA A 46 6.08 -0.58 3.36
N PRO A 47 5.31 -0.85 4.42
CA PRO A 47 5.60 -1.76 5.56
C PRO A 47 5.14 -3.21 5.29
N PHE A 48 6.06 -4.11 4.97
CA PHE A 48 5.78 -5.55 4.73
C PHE A 48 4.61 -5.84 3.76
N LEU A 49 4.40 -4.98 2.77
CA LEU A 49 3.37 -5.12 1.75
C LEU A 49 3.90 -5.92 0.57
N THR A 50 3.06 -6.76 -0.02
CA THR A 50 3.37 -7.50 -1.25
C THR A 50 2.25 -7.37 -2.27
N PHE A 51 2.60 -7.21 -3.55
CA PHE A 51 1.62 -7.02 -4.63
C PHE A 51 1.92 -7.89 -5.84
N GLY A 52 0.87 -8.28 -6.56
CA GLY A 52 0.98 -8.98 -7.84
C GLY A 52 1.70 -10.33 -7.74
N HIS A 53 1.35 -11.14 -6.72
CA HIS A 53 1.96 -12.45 -6.50
C HIS A 53 1.71 -13.39 -7.69
N ASN A 54 2.74 -14.10 -8.16
CA ASN A 54 2.67 -15.00 -9.32
C ASN A 54 2.03 -16.38 -9.02
N GLU A 55 1.50 -16.61 -7.83
CA GLU A 55 0.69 -17.80 -7.59
C GLU A 55 -0.71 -17.55 -8.18
N ALA A 56 -0.99 -18.30 -9.25
CA ALA A 56 -1.95 -18.01 -10.30
C ALA A 56 -3.44 -18.00 -9.89
N THR A 57 -3.79 -17.79 -8.62
CA THR A 57 -5.16 -18.05 -8.14
C THR A 57 -5.83 -16.93 -7.35
N LEU A 58 -5.12 -15.86 -6.92
CA LEU A 58 -5.74 -14.85 -6.05
C LEU A 58 -5.74 -13.41 -6.60
N ASN A 59 -4.82 -13.03 -7.49
CA ASN A 59 -4.80 -11.65 -8.00
C ASN A 59 -5.99 -11.36 -8.91
N LEU A 60 -6.62 -10.22 -8.67
CA LEU A 60 -7.83 -9.73 -9.35
C LEU A 60 -9.05 -10.65 -9.19
N GLU A 61 -8.97 -11.63 -8.29
CA GLU A 61 -10.16 -12.32 -7.82
C GLU A 61 -10.83 -11.55 -6.70
N SER A 62 -12.15 -11.67 -6.64
CA SER A 62 -12.93 -11.04 -5.59
C SER A 62 -12.73 -11.78 -4.28
N ILE A 63 -12.70 -11.08 -3.14
CA ILE A 63 -12.62 -11.75 -1.84
C ILE A 63 -13.80 -12.70 -1.59
N ALA A 64 -14.99 -12.45 -2.19
CA ALA A 64 -16.11 -13.39 -2.16
C ALA A 64 -15.77 -14.76 -2.77
N LEU A 65 -14.93 -14.80 -3.80
CA LEU A 65 -14.53 -16.05 -4.45
C LEU A 65 -13.42 -16.74 -3.66
N VAL A 66 -12.44 -15.97 -3.20
CA VAL A 66 -11.23 -16.50 -2.53
C VAL A 66 -11.55 -17.04 -1.14
N TYR A 67 -12.39 -16.32 -0.39
CA TYR A 67 -12.73 -16.66 0.99
C TYR A 67 -14.17 -17.21 1.11
N GLU A 68 -14.83 -17.49 -0.02
CA GLU A 68 -16.18 -18.06 -0.10
C GLU A 68 -17.23 -17.31 0.74
N THR A 69 -17.11 -15.97 0.82
CA THR A 69 -18.00 -15.15 1.64
C THR A 69 -19.35 -14.93 0.96
N GLU A 70 -20.44 -14.88 1.74
CA GLU A 70 -21.80 -14.66 1.22
C GLU A 70 -22.17 -13.17 1.05
N GLU A 71 -21.35 -12.23 1.52
CA GLU A 71 -21.64 -10.80 1.44
C GLU A 71 -21.55 -10.28 -0.01
N PHE A 72 -22.63 -9.65 -0.48
CA PHE A 72 -22.73 -9.17 -1.86
C PHE A 72 -21.63 -8.15 -2.21
N ALA A 73 -21.29 -7.26 -1.27
CA ALA A 73 -20.25 -6.24 -1.46
C ALA A 73 -18.87 -6.86 -1.76
N HIS A 74 -18.60 -8.06 -1.23
CA HIS A 74 -17.31 -8.74 -1.38
C HIS A 74 -17.03 -9.20 -2.82
N GLN A 75 -18.05 -9.23 -3.69
CA GLN A 75 -17.88 -9.51 -5.12
C GLN A 75 -17.16 -8.36 -5.86
N PHE A 76 -17.17 -7.16 -5.28
CA PHE A 76 -16.62 -5.93 -5.87
C PHE A 76 -15.26 -5.52 -5.27
N LEU A 77 -14.68 -6.37 -4.44
CA LEU A 77 -13.40 -6.16 -3.77
C LEU A 77 -12.33 -7.07 -4.41
N LEU A 78 -11.56 -6.52 -5.35
CA LEU A 78 -10.55 -7.28 -6.11
C LEU A 78 -9.20 -7.27 -5.40
N ILE A 79 -8.66 -8.45 -5.08
CA ILE A 79 -7.36 -8.58 -4.42
C ILE A 79 -6.23 -8.14 -5.35
N ILE A 80 -5.33 -7.29 -4.86
CA ILE A 80 -4.12 -6.84 -5.56
C ILE A 80 -2.83 -7.19 -4.82
N GLY A 81 -2.93 -7.58 -3.56
CA GLY A 81 -1.80 -7.86 -2.69
C GLY A 81 -2.25 -8.22 -1.28
N SER A 82 -1.28 -8.26 -0.37
CA SER A 82 -1.52 -8.46 1.06
C SER A 82 -0.46 -7.78 1.90
N GLU A 83 -0.74 -7.61 3.19
CA GLU A 83 0.25 -7.21 4.18
C GLU A 83 0.86 -8.41 4.93
N GLY A 84 1.70 -8.11 5.93
CA GLY A 84 2.51 -9.10 6.64
C GLY A 84 1.70 -10.13 7.42
N ALA A 85 0.51 -9.78 7.93
CA ALA A 85 -0.38 -10.74 8.58
C ALA A 85 -1.25 -11.55 7.59
N GLY A 86 -1.18 -11.23 6.30
CA GLY A 86 -1.95 -11.90 5.26
C GLY A 86 -3.29 -11.24 4.93
N ASP A 87 -3.62 -10.09 5.54
CA ASP A 87 -4.82 -9.32 5.21
C ASP A 87 -4.79 -8.85 3.74
N PRO A 88 -5.87 -9.09 2.96
CA PRO A 88 -5.90 -8.76 1.55
C PRO A 88 -6.03 -7.26 1.33
N PHE A 89 -5.15 -6.72 0.49
CA PHE A 89 -5.28 -5.39 -0.10
C PHE A 89 -6.13 -5.50 -1.35
N CYS A 90 -7.19 -4.69 -1.42
CA CYS A 90 -8.19 -4.78 -2.47
C CYS A 90 -8.44 -3.44 -3.17
N ILE A 91 -8.82 -3.51 -4.44
CA ILE A 91 -9.50 -2.43 -5.15
C ILE A 91 -10.99 -2.56 -4.87
N ASP A 92 -11.60 -1.50 -4.35
CA ASP A 92 -13.04 -1.38 -4.14
C ASP A 92 -13.70 -0.75 -5.36
N LEU A 93 -14.28 -1.60 -6.20
CA LEU A 93 -14.92 -1.18 -7.46
C LEU A 93 -16.17 -0.32 -7.23
N MET A 94 -16.85 -0.46 -6.09
CA MET A 94 -18.07 0.30 -5.80
C MET A 94 -17.75 1.73 -5.37
N ASN A 95 -16.59 1.95 -4.77
CA ASN A 95 -16.18 3.25 -4.23
C ASN A 95 -15.04 3.88 -5.04
N GLY A 96 -15.21 3.92 -6.36
CA GLY A 96 -14.32 4.68 -7.25
C GLY A 96 -12.93 4.05 -7.44
N CYS A 97 -12.78 2.73 -7.21
CA CYS A 97 -11.51 2.03 -7.24
C CYS A 97 -10.50 2.53 -6.18
N GLN A 98 -11.01 2.96 -5.01
CA GLN A 98 -10.16 3.18 -3.85
C GLN A 98 -9.49 1.88 -3.41
N VAL A 99 -8.36 2.01 -2.72
CA VAL A 99 -7.65 0.88 -2.12
C VAL A 99 -8.08 0.74 -0.66
N VAL A 100 -8.37 -0.49 -0.26
CA VAL A 100 -8.70 -0.86 1.11
C VAL A 100 -7.89 -2.08 1.53
N VAL A 101 -7.73 -2.26 2.83
CA VAL A 101 -7.28 -3.51 3.45
C VAL A 101 -8.45 -4.10 4.22
N LEU A 102 -8.61 -5.42 4.19
CA LEU A 102 -9.69 -6.10 4.90
C LEU A 102 -9.11 -6.98 5.99
N ASN A 103 -9.61 -6.83 7.21
CA ASN A 103 -9.20 -7.67 8.33
C ASN A 103 -9.85 -9.06 8.21
N HIS A 104 -9.11 -10.07 7.77
CA HIS A 104 -9.66 -11.41 7.54
C HIS A 104 -10.01 -12.16 8.85
N GLU A 105 -9.56 -11.66 10.00
CA GLU A 105 -9.91 -12.19 11.33
C GLU A 105 -11.13 -11.49 11.95
N GLN A 106 -11.55 -10.33 11.42
CA GLN A 106 -12.66 -9.51 11.92
C GLN A 106 -13.72 -9.31 10.84
N GLU A 107 -14.27 -10.41 10.32
CA GLU A 107 -15.37 -10.41 9.35
C GLU A 107 -15.10 -9.56 8.09
N PHE A 108 -13.83 -9.43 7.67
CA PHE A 108 -13.40 -8.56 6.55
C PHE A 108 -13.73 -7.08 6.75
N GLU A 109 -13.67 -6.59 8.00
CA GLU A 109 -13.78 -5.15 8.28
C GLU A 109 -12.80 -4.36 7.40
N SER A 110 -13.35 -3.40 6.66
CA SER A 110 -12.63 -2.65 5.64
C SER A 110 -12.02 -1.39 6.23
N THR A 111 -10.70 -1.25 6.08
CA THR A 111 -9.97 -0.03 6.40
C THR A 111 -9.51 0.66 5.13
N PHE A 112 -9.77 1.97 5.02
CA PHE A 112 -9.33 2.76 3.88
C PHE A 112 -7.79 2.89 3.86
N VAL A 113 -7.21 2.71 2.67
CA VAL A 113 -5.77 2.80 2.45
C VAL A 113 -5.44 4.02 1.61
N ASN A 114 -5.95 4.11 0.37
CA ASN A 114 -5.67 5.24 -0.52
C ASN A 114 -6.83 5.47 -1.48
N THR A 115 -6.94 6.69 -1.99
CA THR A 115 -8.00 7.12 -2.92
C THR A 115 -7.89 6.41 -4.27
N SER A 116 -6.69 6.05 -4.70
CA SER A 116 -6.48 5.15 -5.84
C SER A 116 -5.12 4.45 -5.76
N VAL A 117 -4.90 3.52 -6.68
CA VAL A 117 -3.60 2.84 -6.87
C VAL A 117 -2.46 3.79 -7.24
N ASN A 118 -2.76 4.95 -7.83
CA ASN A 118 -1.76 5.99 -8.10
C ASN A 118 -1.24 6.60 -6.79
N GLU A 119 -2.14 7.00 -5.89
CA GLU A 119 -1.79 7.55 -4.58
C GLU A 119 -1.06 6.49 -3.74
N LEU A 120 -1.53 5.23 -3.75
CA LEU A 120 -0.82 4.13 -3.11
C LEU A 120 0.63 4.04 -3.61
N PHE A 121 0.85 4.01 -4.93
CA PHE A 121 2.21 3.93 -5.48
C PHE A 121 3.09 5.13 -5.06
N GLN A 122 2.50 6.32 -4.96
CA GLN A 122 3.19 7.51 -4.46
C GLN A 122 3.56 7.37 -2.98
N PHE A 123 2.68 6.81 -2.13
CA PHE A 123 2.95 6.50 -0.72
C PHE A 123 4.09 5.50 -0.58
N LEU A 124 4.03 4.37 -1.29
CA LEU A 124 5.09 3.34 -1.26
C LEU A 124 6.44 3.93 -1.69
N SER A 125 6.43 4.82 -2.69
CA SER A 125 7.63 5.51 -3.15
C SER A 125 8.18 6.49 -2.11
N ALA A 126 7.30 7.20 -1.39
CA ALA A 126 7.69 8.10 -0.31
C ALA A 126 8.32 7.33 0.87
N TYR A 127 7.73 6.20 1.26
CA TYR A 127 8.29 5.30 2.28
C TYR A 127 9.66 4.75 1.88
N LYS A 128 9.80 4.31 0.62
CA LYS A 128 11.09 3.81 0.11
C LYS A 128 12.17 4.90 0.13
N GLU A 129 11.81 6.14 -0.18
CA GLU A 129 12.73 7.28 -0.11
C GLU A 129 13.10 7.60 1.34
N PHE A 130 12.13 7.62 2.25
CA PHE A 130 12.36 7.80 3.68
C PHE A 130 13.32 6.75 4.23
N GLY A 131 13.10 5.46 3.97
CA GLY A 131 14.00 4.40 4.41
C GLY A 131 15.42 4.56 3.89
N LYS A 132 15.59 4.97 2.61
CA LYS A 132 16.91 5.28 2.04
C LYS A 132 17.58 6.48 2.71
N GLU A 133 16.82 7.53 3.00
CA GLU A 133 17.33 8.72 3.69
C GLU A 133 17.79 8.38 5.11
N VAL A 134 16.97 7.64 5.87
CA VAL A 134 17.30 7.17 7.21
C VAL A 134 18.57 6.32 7.20
N ILE A 135 18.65 5.32 6.32
CA ILE A 135 19.85 4.47 6.19
C ILE A 135 21.09 5.29 5.83
N SER A 136 20.96 6.21 4.87
CA SER A 136 22.09 7.00 4.38
C SER A 136 22.63 7.99 5.41
N LEU A 137 21.79 8.52 6.29
CA LEU A 137 22.17 9.57 7.24
C LEU A 137 22.45 9.03 8.65
N ASN A 138 21.78 7.96 9.05
CA ASN A 138 21.75 7.50 10.43
C ASN A 138 22.44 6.13 10.62
N GLY A 139 22.75 5.41 9.54
CA GLY A 139 23.49 4.15 9.56
C GLY A 139 22.76 2.98 8.88
N GLU A 140 23.50 1.91 8.57
CA GLU A 140 22.98 0.76 7.79
C GLU A 140 21.73 0.13 8.41
N ASP A 141 21.72 -0.04 9.74
CA ASP A 141 20.62 -0.65 10.49
C ASP A 141 19.57 0.38 10.95
N ALA A 142 19.74 1.67 10.66
CA ALA A 142 18.96 2.73 11.26
C ALA A 142 17.46 2.64 10.98
N PHE A 143 17.07 2.13 9.81
CA PHE A 143 15.65 1.93 9.52
C PHE A 143 15.05 0.76 10.31
N LEU A 144 15.82 -0.31 10.55
CA LEU A 144 15.39 -1.45 11.36
C LEU A 144 15.29 -1.09 12.84
N ASP A 145 16.25 -0.30 13.33
CA ASP A 145 16.29 0.18 14.71
C ASP A 145 15.36 1.37 14.96
N SER A 146 14.53 1.75 13.98
CA SER A 146 13.66 2.93 14.03
C SER A 146 14.42 4.23 14.38
N ASN A 147 15.70 4.31 14.05
CA ASN A 147 16.58 5.45 14.30
C ASN A 147 16.41 6.51 13.22
N PHE A 148 15.32 7.26 13.29
CA PHE A 148 15.04 8.42 12.44
C PHE A 148 14.70 9.65 13.28
N THR A 149 15.05 10.84 12.77
CA THR A 149 14.81 12.11 13.45
C THR A 149 13.36 12.58 13.27
N ASP A 150 12.92 13.50 14.13
CA ASP A 150 11.61 14.17 13.97
C ASP A 150 11.51 14.89 12.62
N GLU A 151 12.61 15.49 12.14
CA GLU A 151 12.64 16.15 10.83
C GLU A 151 12.41 15.15 9.68
N GLN A 152 13.04 13.97 9.73
CA GLN A 152 12.84 12.92 8.74
C GLN A 152 11.39 12.39 8.77
N PHE A 153 10.82 12.21 9.95
CA PHE A 153 9.42 11.78 10.11
C PHE A 153 8.43 12.83 9.62
N GLU A 154 8.58 14.10 10.03
CA GLU A 154 7.68 15.17 9.60
C GLU A 154 7.74 15.41 8.09
N LYS A 155 8.92 15.25 7.48
CA LYS A 155 9.08 15.28 6.03
C LYS A 155 8.28 14.16 5.34
N LEU A 156 8.31 12.93 5.88
CA LEU A 156 7.48 11.83 5.39
C LEU A 156 5.99 12.16 5.57
N ASN A 157 5.56 12.50 6.79
CA ASN A 157 4.17 12.82 7.14
C ASN A 157 3.58 13.92 6.24
N TYR A 158 4.31 15.03 6.08
CA TYR A 158 3.91 16.12 5.19
C TYR A 158 3.75 15.66 3.74
N ARG A 159 4.68 14.83 3.25
CA ARG A 159 4.62 14.30 1.89
C ARG A 159 3.40 13.41 1.69
N LEU A 160 3.13 12.49 2.61
CA LEU A 160 1.96 11.61 2.53
C LEU A 160 0.65 12.42 2.54
N LYS A 161 0.52 13.38 3.45
CA LYS A 161 -0.60 14.34 3.51
C LYS A 161 -0.82 15.06 2.19
N SER A 162 0.25 15.51 1.54
CA SER A 162 0.18 16.22 0.26
C SER A 162 -0.23 15.34 -0.93
N ILE A 163 -0.09 14.02 -0.81
CA ILE A 163 -0.49 13.05 -1.82
C ILE A 163 -1.95 12.65 -1.62
N ASP A 164 -2.31 12.27 -0.39
CA ASP A 164 -3.66 11.81 -0.03
C ASP A 164 -3.93 12.08 1.46
N GLU A 165 -4.53 13.24 1.75
CA GLU A 165 -4.82 13.66 3.13
C GLU A 165 -5.79 12.71 3.84
N LYS A 166 -6.74 12.13 3.10
CA LYS A 166 -7.70 11.17 3.67
C LYS A 166 -6.96 9.94 4.18
N ALA A 167 -6.00 9.42 3.41
CA ALA A 167 -5.26 8.19 3.74
C ALA A 167 -4.56 8.22 5.10
N VAL A 168 -4.11 9.39 5.56
CA VAL A 168 -3.41 9.56 6.84
C VAL A 168 -4.30 10.12 7.95
N SER A 169 -5.61 10.26 7.71
CA SER A 169 -6.57 10.66 8.74
C SER A 169 -6.82 9.52 9.73
N GLU A 170 -7.18 9.86 10.96
CA GLU A 170 -7.48 8.90 12.04
C GLU A 170 -8.47 7.82 11.58
N GLY A 171 -8.19 6.57 11.96
CA GLY A 171 -8.98 5.40 11.59
C GLY A 171 -8.59 4.74 10.26
N ASN A 172 -7.67 5.33 9.48
CA ASN A 172 -7.20 4.76 8.21
C ASN A 172 -5.86 4.05 8.36
N PHE A 173 -5.53 3.19 7.39
CA PHE A 173 -4.35 2.32 7.46
C PHE A 173 -3.05 3.10 7.71
N TRP A 174 -2.80 4.16 6.95
CA TRP A 174 -1.54 4.90 7.07
C TRP A 174 -1.44 5.76 8.32
N PHE A 175 -2.55 6.11 8.95
CA PHE A 175 -2.52 6.76 10.26
C PHE A 175 -1.91 5.82 11.29
N TYR A 176 -2.42 4.59 11.38
CA TYR A 176 -1.89 3.59 12.31
C TYR A 176 -0.44 3.20 11.99
N GLU A 177 -0.08 3.13 10.71
CA GLU A 177 1.31 2.87 10.32
C GLU A 177 2.28 3.98 10.80
N LEU A 178 1.88 5.25 10.68
CA LEU A 178 2.70 6.37 11.15
C LEU A 178 2.82 6.38 12.69
N GLU A 179 1.74 6.08 13.40
CA GLU A 179 1.76 5.90 14.86
C GLU A 179 2.67 4.73 15.27
N ASN A 180 2.61 3.61 14.56
CA ASN A 180 3.48 2.45 14.79
C ASN A 180 4.96 2.80 14.58
N LEU A 181 5.29 3.58 13.54
CA LEU A 181 6.66 4.06 13.33
C LEU A 181 7.17 4.87 14.53
N LEU A 182 6.36 5.81 15.05
CA LEU A 182 6.73 6.61 16.21
C LEU A 182 6.86 5.77 17.48
N ALA A 183 5.90 4.87 17.72
CA ALA A 183 5.90 3.98 18.87
C ALA A 183 7.12 3.05 18.87
N ASN A 184 7.48 2.49 17.71
CA ASN A 184 8.67 1.66 17.55
C ASN A 184 9.94 2.46 17.87
N ARG A 185 10.07 3.69 17.35
CA ARG A 185 11.19 4.57 17.70
C ARG A 185 11.28 4.84 19.20
N GLU A 186 10.17 5.13 19.87
CA GLU A 186 10.17 5.32 21.32
C GLU A 186 10.57 4.06 22.10
N TYR A 187 10.17 2.89 21.62
CA TYR A 187 10.58 1.61 22.20
C TYR A 187 12.10 1.42 22.09
N PHE A 188 12.68 1.59 20.89
CA PHE A 188 14.12 1.46 20.69
C PHE A 188 14.96 2.51 21.43
N LEU A 189 14.42 3.71 21.68
CA LEU A 189 15.08 4.73 22.51
C LEU A 189 15.09 4.40 24.00
N LYS A 190 14.18 3.55 24.50
CA LYS A 190 14.11 3.13 25.91
C LYS A 190 14.99 1.90 26.21
N GLU A 191 15.23 1.07 25.21
CA GLU A 191 16.02 -0.16 25.31
C GLU A 191 17.54 0.07 25.12
N ASN A 192 17.96 1.27 24.67
CA ASN A 192 19.36 1.68 24.47
C ASN A 192 19.77 2.78 25.46
#